data_AF-A0A0H3IAG7-F1
#
_entry.id   AF-A0A0H3IAG7-F1
#
_cell.length_a   1.000
_cell.length_b   1.000
_cell.length_c   1.000
_cell.angle_alpha   90.00
_cell.angle_beta   90.00
_cell.angle_gamma   90.00
#
_symmetry.space_group_name_H-M   'P 1'
#
loop_
_entity.id
_entity.type
_entity.pdbx_description
1 polymer ?
#
loop_
_entity_poly.entity_id
_entity_poly.type
_entity_poly.pdbx_seq_one_letter_code
_entity_poly.pdbx_strand_id
1 'polypeptide(L)'
;MRSYLEQGITLCTLHNEMAAVRIILRAAGRSKLADADRLSNRALGLGGASRDGTRKAITPERYRAALKALQQKDAGLALTLQLARMMGLRSQEAVQCSQSLKTWATATNN
;
A
#
# COMPACT_ATOMS: atom_id res chain seq x y z
N MET A 1 13.14 20.48 1.96
CA MET A 1 13.02 19.14 2.60
C MET A 1 12.87 19.22 4.11
N ARG A 2 13.76 19.89 4.86
CA ARG A 2 13.58 20.09 6.31
C ARG A 2 12.26 20.81 6.68
N SER A 3 11.87 21.80 5.89
CA SER A 3 10.58 22.50 6.04
C SER A 3 9.34 21.59 5.93
N TYR A 4 9.42 20.46 5.22
CA TYR A 4 8.31 19.50 5.12
C TYR A 4 8.22 18.57 6.34
N LEU A 5 9.36 18.28 6.99
CA LEU A 5 9.36 17.57 8.26
C LEU A 5 8.71 18.42 9.36
N GLU A 6 8.94 19.73 9.34
CA GLU A 6 8.28 20.70 10.24
C GLU A 6 6.76 20.78 10.02
N GLN A 7 6.29 20.42 8.81
CA GLN A 7 4.86 20.30 8.48
C GLN A 7 4.27 18.93 8.85
N GLY A 8 5.04 18.06 9.51
CA GLY A 8 4.59 16.74 9.95
C GLY A 8 4.58 15.67 8.85
N ILE A 9 5.18 15.92 7.68
CA ILE A 9 5.31 14.90 6.64
C ILE A 9 6.30 13.82 7.10
N THR A 10 5.90 12.55 6.95
CA THR A 10 6.75 11.44 7.37
C THR A 10 7.99 11.28 6.50
N LEU A 11 9.10 10.80 7.09
CA LEU A 11 10.33 10.52 6.36
C LEU A 11 10.11 9.56 5.18
N CYS A 12 9.29 8.53 5.34
CA CYS A 12 8.99 7.57 4.26
C CYS A 12 8.29 8.24 3.07
N THR A 13 7.40 9.20 3.32
CA THR A 13 6.78 9.99 2.25
C THR A 13 7.83 10.77 1.48
N LEU A 14 8.71 11.49 2.17
CA LEU A 14 9.79 12.27 1.53
C LEU A 14 10.79 11.38 0.78
N HIS A 15 11.03 10.16 1.25
CA HIS A 15 11.85 9.19 0.52
C HIS A 15 11.24 8.80 -0.82
N ASN A 16 9.92 8.54 -0.82
CA ASN A 16 9.18 8.20 -2.03
C ASN A 16 9.15 9.37 -3.01
N GLU A 17 8.94 10.60 -2.51
CA GLU A 17 9.00 11.81 -3.33
C GLU A 17 10.38 11.99 -3.97
N MET A 18 11.47 11.87 -3.19
CA MET A 18 12.82 11.96 -3.74
C MET A 18 13.12 10.85 -4.74
N ALA A 19 12.56 9.64 -4.55
CA ALA A 19 12.67 8.57 -5.54
C ALA A 19 11.96 8.96 -6.85
N ALA A 20 10.76 9.53 -6.79
CA ALA A 20 10.04 10.03 -7.96
C ALA A 20 10.81 11.16 -8.67
N VAL A 21 11.36 12.12 -7.93
CA VAL A 21 12.20 13.19 -8.51
C VAL A 21 13.40 12.61 -9.26
N ARG A 22 14.10 11.63 -8.69
CA ARG A 22 15.24 10.97 -9.36
C ARG A 22 14.80 10.20 -10.61
N ILE A 23 13.63 9.54 -10.58
CA ILE A 23 13.06 8.87 -11.77
C ILE A 23 12.80 9.89 -12.88
N ILE A 24 12.16 11.03 -12.57
CA ILE A 24 11.88 12.10 -13.53
C ILE A 24 13.17 12.67 -14.12
N LEU A 25 14.18 12.92 -13.27
CA LEU A 25 15.49 13.41 -13.73
C LEU A 25 16.17 12.42 -14.69
N ARG A 26 16.12 11.12 -14.40
CA ARG A 26 16.65 10.09 -15.31
C ARG A 26 15.88 10.05 -16.62
N ALA A 27 14.54 10.11 -16.57
CA ALA A 27 13.70 10.16 -17.77
C ALA A 27 14.00 11.40 -18.65
N ALA A 28 14.36 12.52 -18.02
CA ALA A 28 14.81 13.74 -18.71
C ALA A 28 16.29 13.70 -19.17
N GLY A 29 16.96 12.54 -19.12
CA GLY A 29 18.36 12.38 -19.52
C GLY A 29 19.40 12.93 -18.52
N ARG A 30 18.99 13.32 -17.32
CA ARG A 30 19.86 13.92 -16.29
C ARG A 30 20.34 12.91 -15.25
N SER A 31 20.70 11.70 -15.66
CA SER A 31 21.09 10.61 -14.74
C SER A 31 22.25 10.98 -13.82
N LYS A 32 23.29 11.67 -14.33
CA LYS A 32 24.42 12.16 -13.50
C LYS A 32 23.96 13.06 -12.34
N LEU A 33 22.92 13.87 -12.56
CA LEU A 33 22.35 14.70 -11.51
C LEU A 33 21.51 13.86 -10.55
N ALA A 34 20.66 12.97 -11.09
CA ALA A 34 19.80 12.09 -10.29
C ALA A 34 20.60 11.19 -9.32
N ASP A 35 21.79 10.75 -9.73
CA ASP A 35 22.67 9.86 -8.96
C ASP A 35 23.74 10.62 -8.16
N ALA A 36 23.75 11.96 -8.23
CA ALA A 36 24.69 12.77 -7.46
C ALA A 36 24.45 12.63 -5.95
N ASP A 37 25.52 12.51 -5.16
CA ASP A 37 25.43 12.31 -3.72
C ASP A 37 24.62 13.39 -3.00
N ARG A 38 24.68 14.64 -3.48
CA ARG A 38 23.89 15.77 -2.96
C ARG A 38 22.37 15.59 -3.05
N LEU A 39 21.89 14.70 -3.93
CA LEU A 39 20.46 14.35 -4.06
C LEU A 39 20.12 13.01 -3.38
N SER A 40 21.07 12.43 -2.64
CA SER A 40 20.80 11.26 -1.80
C SER A 40 19.95 11.64 -0.61
N ASN A 41 19.11 10.72 -0.14
CA ASN A 41 18.29 10.94 1.05
C ASN A 41 19.17 11.26 2.27
N ARG A 42 20.38 10.67 2.36
CA ARG A 42 21.34 10.95 3.43
C ARG A 42 21.83 12.40 3.40
N ALA A 43 22.32 12.87 2.25
CA ALA A 43 22.81 14.24 2.09
C ALA A 43 21.71 15.29 2.33
N LEU A 44 20.45 14.94 2.03
CA LEU A 44 19.28 15.79 2.27
C LEU A 44 18.79 15.76 3.73
N GLY A 45 19.47 15.05 4.63
CA GLY A 45 19.09 14.93 6.03
C GLY A 45 17.85 14.07 6.27
N LEU A 46 17.49 13.23 5.30
CA LEU A 46 16.36 12.31 5.35
C LEU A 46 16.83 10.90 5.77
N GLY A 47 17.87 10.78 6.61
CA GLY A 47 18.33 9.48 7.11
C GLY A 47 17.35 8.85 8.11
N GLY A 48 17.53 7.55 8.42
CA GLY A 48 16.92 6.92 9.61
C GLY A 48 15.46 6.49 9.50
N ALA A 49 14.85 6.51 8.31
CA ALA A 49 13.51 5.95 8.14
C ALA A 49 13.51 4.43 8.31
N SER A 50 12.63 3.90 9.17
CA SER A 50 12.40 2.46 9.25
C SER A 50 11.48 2.00 8.12
N ARG A 51 11.82 0.84 7.53
CA ARG A 51 10.93 0.14 6.59
C ARG A 51 9.96 -0.81 7.29
N ASP A 52 10.09 -0.96 8.61
CA ASP A 52 9.16 -1.76 9.39
C ASP A 52 7.80 -1.07 9.40
N GLY A 53 6.83 -1.72 8.76
CA GLY A 53 5.47 -1.22 8.72
C GLY A 53 4.86 -1.19 10.13
N THR A 54 4.02 -0.19 10.40
CA THR A 54 3.29 -0.07 11.68
C THR A 54 2.04 -0.95 11.72
N ARG A 55 1.65 -1.53 10.58
CA ARG A 55 0.43 -2.35 10.46
C ARG A 55 0.65 -3.72 11.08
N LYS A 56 -0.26 -4.12 11.97
CA LYS A 56 -0.30 -5.44 12.59
C LYS A 56 -1.29 -6.35 11.87
N ALA A 57 -1.03 -7.66 11.90
CA ALA A 57 -1.96 -8.65 11.41
C ALA A 57 -3.29 -8.56 12.18
N ILE A 58 -4.42 -8.73 11.48
CA ILE A 58 -5.75 -8.73 12.09
C ILE A 58 -5.92 -10.00 12.93
N THR A 59 -6.37 -9.86 14.18
CA THR A 59 -6.66 -11.01 15.04
C THR A 59 -7.99 -11.66 14.64
N PRO A 60 -8.19 -12.96 14.93
CA PRO A 60 -9.47 -13.64 14.65
C PRO A 60 -10.68 -12.96 15.29
N GLU A 61 -10.53 -12.40 16.48
CA GLU A 61 -11.60 -11.75 17.25
C GLU A 61 -12.02 -10.44 16.57
N ARG A 62 -11.03 -9.63 16.19
CA ARG A 62 -11.28 -8.37 15.47
C ARG A 62 -11.91 -8.63 14.10
N TYR A 63 -11.49 -9.70 13.42
CA TYR A 63 -12.12 -10.13 12.18
C TYR A 63 -13.59 -10.51 12.39
N ARG A 64 -13.91 -11.36 13.37
CA ARG A 64 -15.29 -11.78 13.67
C ARG A 64 -16.18 -10.59 14.04
N ALA A 65 -15.66 -9.65 14.83
CA ALA A 65 -16.38 -8.44 15.20
C ALA A 65 -16.69 -7.56 13.97
N ALA A 66 -15.71 -7.37 13.08
CA ALA A 66 -15.90 -6.65 11.83
C ALA A 66 -16.91 -7.34 10.91
N LEU A 67 -16.83 -8.67 10.78
CA LEU A 67 -17.77 -9.45 9.97
C LEU A 67 -19.21 -9.30 10.50
N LYS A 68 -19.42 -9.43 11.82
CA LYS A 68 -20.74 -9.25 12.44
C LYS A 68 -21.29 -7.85 12.18
N ALA A 69 -20.45 -6.81 12.31
CA ALA A 69 -20.87 -5.43 12.05
C ALA A 69 -21.27 -5.23 10.58
N LEU A 70 -20.54 -5.82 9.63
CA LEU A 70 -20.86 -5.73 8.21
C LEU A 70 -22.10 -6.52 7.83
N GLN A 71 -22.31 -7.70 8.40
CA GLN A 71 -23.53 -8.50 8.17
C GLN A 71 -24.81 -7.74 8.54
N GLN A 72 -24.77 -6.90 9.58
CA GLN A 72 -25.91 -6.05 9.96
C GLN A 72 -26.09 -4.85 9.02
N LYS A 73 -25.06 -4.47 8.26
CA LYS A 73 -25.05 -3.29 7.40
C LYS A 73 -25.39 -3.62 5.95
N ASP A 74 -24.72 -4.62 5.38
CA ASP A 74 -24.87 -5.02 3.98
C ASP A 74 -24.31 -6.42 3.74
N ALA A 75 -25.10 -7.27 3.08
CA ALA A 75 -24.70 -8.64 2.78
C ALA A 75 -23.53 -8.71 1.79
N GLY A 76 -23.48 -7.81 0.81
CA GLY A 76 -22.40 -7.73 -0.18
C GLY A 76 -21.05 -7.44 0.48
N LEU A 77 -20.98 -6.43 1.36
CA LEU A 77 -19.78 -6.09 2.12
C LEU A 77 -19.30 -7.24 3.01
N ALA A 78 -20.23 -7.96 3.65
CA ALA A 78 -19.89 -9.12 4.46
C ALA A 78 -19.29 -10.26 3.60
N LEU A 79 -19.85 -10.52 2.41
CA LEU A 79 -19.32 -11.50 1.47
C LEU A 79 -17.95 -11.08 0.93
N THR A 80 -17.78 -9.81 0.55
CA THR A 80 -16.50 -9.25 0.10
C THR A 80 -15.42 -9.40 1.17
N LEU A 81 -15.71 -9.10 2.45
CA LEU A 81 -14.75 -9.28 3.53
C LEU A 81 -14.34 -10.75 3.71
N GLN A 82 -15.31 -11.68 3.65
CA GLN A 82 -15.04 -13.11 3.76
C GLN A 82 -14.19 -13.61 2.61
N LEU A 83 -14.54 -13.25 1.38
CA LEU A 83 -13.80 -13.63 0.18
C LEU A 83 -12.37 -13.09 0.22
N ALA A 84 -12.19 -11.82 0.60
CA ALA A 84 -10.87 -11.22 0.76
C ALA A 84 -10.00 -11.99 1.76
N ARG A 85 -10.58 -12.47 2.87
CA ARG A 85 -9.83 -13.26 3.86
C ARG A 85 -9.48 -14.66 3.36
N MET A 86 -10.41 -15.34 2.68
CA MET A 86 -10.18 -16.70 2.18
C MET A 86 -9.14 -16.74 1.06
N MET A 87 -9.18 -15.75 0.16
CA MET A 87 -8.37 -15.73 -1.07
C MET A 87 -7.16 -14.79 -0.97
N GLY A 88 -6.99 -14.05 0.13
CA GLY A 88 -5.90 -13.09 0.30
C GLY A 88 -5.99 -11.86 -0.60
N LEU A 89 -7.20 -11.44 -0.97
CA LEU A 89 -7.41 -10.33 -1.90
C LEU A 89 -7.09 -8.97 -1.26
N ARG A 90 -6.50 -8.07 -2.05
CA ARG A 90 -6.46 -6.64 -1.71
C ARG A 90 -7.86 -6.05 -1.77
N SER A 91 -8.07 -4.93 -1.08
CA SER A 91 -9.39 -4.29 -0.99
C SER A 91 -10.03 -4.02 -2.36
N GLN A 92 -9.26 -3.55 -3.34
CA GLN A 92 -9.78 -3.30 -4.69
C GLN A 92 -10.15 -4.59 -5.42
N GLU A 93 -9.29 -5.61 -5.35
CA GLU A 93 -9.53 -6.93 -5.95
C GLU A 93 -10.81 -7.56 -5.38
N ALA A 94 -11.03 -7.44 -4.07
CA ALA A 94 -12.22 -7.95 -3.40
C ALA A 94 -13.52 -7.23 -3.83
N VAL A 95 -13.46 -5.92 -4.10
CA VAL A 95 -14.62 -5.16 -4.61
C VAL A 95 -14.91 -5.47 -6.08
N GLN A 96 -13.86 -5.69 -6.87
CA GLN A 96 -13.98 -5.92 -8.32
C GLN A 96 -14.10 -7.41 -8.70
N CYS A 97 -14.12 -8.31 -7.70
CA CYS A 97 -13.99 -9.75 -7.90
C CYS A 97 -15.12 -10.36 -8.75
N SER A 98 -16.30 -9.72 -8.80
CA SER A 98 -17.49 -10.21 -9.51
C SER A 98 -17.21 -10.57 -10.98
N GLN A 99 -16.31 -9.84 -11.63
CA GLN A 99 -15.90 -10.09 -13.01
C GLN A 99 -15.01 -11.34 -13.15
N SER A 100 -14.28 -11.69 -12.10
CA SER A 100 -13.31 -12.79 -12.09
C SER A 100 -13.87 -14.09 -11.50
N LEU A 101 -15.02 -14.07 -10.81
CA LEU A 101 -15.59 -15.24 -10.12
C LEU A 101 -15.77 -16.46 -11.04
N LYS A 102 -16.23 -16.25 -12.28
CA LYS A 102 -16.43 -17.35 -13.24
C LYS A 102 -15.11 -18.03 -13.58
N THR A 103 -14.07 -17.24 -13.87
CA THR A 103 -12.73 -17.75 -14.17
C THR A 103 -12.14 -18.51 -12.99
N TRP A 104 -12.30 -17.99 -11.77
CA TRP A 104 -11.82 -18.64 -10.56
C TRP A 104 -12.53 -19.97 -10.31
N ALA A 105 -13.85 -20.02 -10.46
CA ALA A 105 -14.63 -21.24 -10.27
C ALA A 105 -14.19 -22.37 -11.23
N THR A 106 -13.92 -22.05 -12.51
CA THR A 106 -13.38 -23.02 -13.46
C THR A 106 -12.00 -23.53 -13.05
N ALA A 107 -11.13 -22.64 -12.58
CA ALA A 107 -9.77 -23.01 -12.17
C ALA A 107 -9.74 -23.90 -10.90
N THR A 108 -10.75 -23.81 -10.04
CA THR A 108 -10.85 -24.60 -8.79
C THR A 108 -11.64 -25.90 -8.93
N ASN A 109 -12.44 -26.07 -9.99
CA ASN A 109 -13.26 -27.27 -10.23
C ASN A 109 -12.53 -28.37 -11.00
N ASN A 110 -11.20 -28.33 -11.06
CA ASN A 110 -10.35 -29.29 -11.77
C ASN A 110 -9.44 -30.04 -10.81
#